data_AF-A0A3B9G9K6-F1
#
_entry.id   AF-A0A3B9G9K6-F1
#
_cell.length_a   1.000
_cell.length_b   1.000
_cell.length_c   1.000
_cell.angle_alpha   90.00
_cell.angle_beta   90.00
_cell.angle_gamma   90.00
#
_symmetry.space_group_name_H-M   'P 1'
#
loop_
_entity.id
_entity.type
_entity.pdbx_description
1 polymer ?
#
loop_
_entity_poly.entity_id
_entity_poly.type
_entity_poly.pdbx_seq_one_letter_code
_entity_poly.pdbx_strand_id
1 'polypeptide(L)'
;MINMKQLIVMILGAVLLIGCGKSKKEEVSQTEVSKPNPPKMDLFTAVTEGNLEAVQDHIAAGTDLNQRAPDDAGKSTPLMIAATFGHAEVASALIDAKADLNLVNAQQGDTALLVAAFLCHTEVVQALLKAGADKSIRNKTGASAYDTVAGSFEEVKGIYELLDGVLFKPLGKPLDYNRIQDTRPKIALMLQ
;
A
#
# COMPACT_ATOMS: atom_id res chain seq x y z
N MET A 1 -16.67 -25.07 13.07
CA MET A 1 -15.40 -25.83 13.01
C MET A 1 -14.83 -25.71 11.62
N ILE A 2 -13.78 -24.92 11.43
CA ILE A 2 -13.10 -24.83 10.13
C ILE A 2 -12.36 -26.15 9.92
N ASN A 3 -12.63 -26.82 8.80
CA ASN A 3 -12.08 -28.13 8.46
C ASN A 3 -10.58 -28.00 8.14
N MET A 4 -9.74 -28.85 8.73
CA MET A 4 -8.28 -28.86 8.56
C MET A 4 -7.82 -29.00 7.09
N LYS A 5 -8.69 -29.48 6.19
CA LYS A 5 -8.45 -29.49 4.73
C LYS A 5 -8.51 -28.09 4.09
N GLN A 6 -9.28 -27.15 4.63
CA GLN A 6 -9.35 -25.77 4.15
C GLN A 6 -8.13 -24.96 4.57
N LEU A 7 -7.51 -25.29 5.71
CA LEU A 7 -6.28 -24.64 6.18
C LEU A 7 -5.05 -25.06 5.36
N ILE A 8 -5.05 -26.28 4.79
CA ILE A 8 -3.97 -26.77 3.92
C ILE A 8 -4.01 -26.12 2.53
N VAL A 9 -5.19 -25.74 2.02
CA VAL A 9 -5.34 -25.02 0.74
C VAL A 9 -4.86 -23.56 0.85
N MET A 10 -4.89 -22.97 2.04
CA MET A 10 -4.36 -21.60 2.27
C MET A 10 -2.83 -21.52 2.35
N ILE A 11 -2.12 -22.63 2.58
CA ILE A 11 -0.67 -22.63 2.81
C ILE A 11 0.11 -23.09 1.55
N LEU A 12 -0.55 -23.69 0.56
CA LEU A 12 0.09 -24.20 -0.67
C LEU A 12 -0.18 -23.35 -1.92
N GLY A 13 -0.42 -22.04 -1.75
CA GLY A 13 -0.49 -21.07 -2.86
C GLY A 13 0.88 -20.57 -3.33
N ALA A 14 1.98 -21.23 -2.93
CA ALA A 14 3.32 -20.94 -3.39
C ALA A 14 3.87 -22.15 -4.19
N VAL A 15 4.15 -21.89 -5.48
CA VAL A 15 4.92 -22.70 -6.44
C VAL A 15 4.16 -23.83 -7.18
N LEU A 16 3.64 -23.53 -8.39
CA LEU A 16 3.93 -24.29 -9.63
C LEU A 16 3.34 -23.64 -10.92
N LEU A 17 4.23 -23.41 -11.90
CA LEU A 17 4.09 -23.47 -13.38
C LEU A 17 3.41 -22.37 -14.23
N ILE A 18 4.27 -21.76 -15.07
CA ILE A 18 4.28 -21.76 -16.55
C ILE A 18 2.92 -21.75 -17.28
N GLY A 19 2.70 -20.74 -18.14
CA GLY A 19 1.80 -20.94 -19.29
C GLY A 19 1.38 -19.68 -20.05
N CYS A 20 1.96 -19.50 -21.24
CA CYS A 20 1.60 -18.67 -22.39
C CYS A 20 0.21 -17.99 -22.46
N GLY A 21 0.22 -16.75 -22.99
CA GLY A 21 -0.95 -16.15 -23.62
C GLY A 21 -0.63 -14.88 -24.40
N LYS A 22 -0.03 -15.00 -25.60
CA LYS A 22 0.06 -13.88 -26.56
C LYS A 22 -1.33 -13.58 -27.11
N SER A 23 -1.66 -12.30 -27.29
CA SER A 23 -2.47 -11.83 -28.43
C SER A 23 -2.25 -10.35 -28.66
N LYS A 24 -1.62 -10.02 -29.80
CA LYS A 24 -1.59 -8.70 -30.41
C LYS A 24 -2.94 -8.39 -31.06
N LYS A 25 -3.38 -7.14 -31.01
CA LYS A 25 -3.97 -6.45 -32.17
C LYS A 25 -3.49 -4.99 -32.18
N GLU A 26 -2.89 -4.61 -33.30
CA GLU A 26 -2.49 -3.27 -33.70
C GLU A 26 -3.62 -2.63 -34.53
N GLU A 27 -3.85 -1.32 -34.38
CA GLU A 27 -4.19 -0.32 -35.43
C GLU A 27 -4.27 1.08 -34.74
N VAL A 28 -3.25 1.96 -34.85
CA VAL A 28 -3.01 3.04 -35.87
C VAL A 28 -4.05 4.19 -35.72
N SER A 29 -3.76 5.49 -35.59
CA SER A 29 -2.58 6.38 -35.72
C SER A 29 -2.94 7.76 -35.11
N GLN A 30 -1.96 8.51 -34.57
CA GLN A 30 -1.65 9.94 -34.86
C GLN A 30 -0.80 10.62 -33.76
N THR A 31 0.26 11.32 -34.22
CA THR A 31 1.22 12.22 -33.52
C THR A 31 2.24 11.58 -32.57
N GLU A 32 3.45 11.29 -33.09
CA GLU A 32 4.62 10.87 -32.29
C GLU A 32 5.25 12.08 -31.58
N VAL A 33 4.71 12.42 -30.41
CA VAL A 33 5.58 12.78 -29.28
C VAL A 33 6.33 11.49 -28.97
N SER A 34 7.67 11.48 -28.98
CA SER A 34 8.45 10.28 -28.67
C SER A 34 7.96 9.71 -27.35
N LYS A 35 7.17 8.62 -27.41
CA LYS A 35 6.58 8.04 -26.21
C LYS A 35 7.74 7.70 -25.27
N PRO A 36 7.68 8.12 -23.99
CA PRO A 36 8.66 7.70 -23.01
C PRO A 36 8.85 6.18 -23.12
N ASN A 37 10.08 5.71 -23.09
CA ASN A 37 10.34 4.28 -23.08
C ASN A 37 9.52 3.66 -21.93
N PRO A 38 8.85 2.52 -22.15
CA PRO A 38 8.04 1.91 -21.10
C PRO A 38 8.93 1.62 -19.87
N PRO A 39 8.41 1.86 -18.66
CA PRO A 39 9.14 1.57 -17.43
C PRO A 39 9.65 0.13 -17.42
N LYS A 40 10.90 -0.06 -16.98
CA LYS A 40 11.57 -1.38 -16.99
C LYS A 40 11.10 -2.28 -15.85
N MET A 41 10.82 -1.67 -14.70
CA MET A 41 10.33 -2.33 -13.50
C MET A 41 8.81 -2.18 -13.46
N ASP A 42 8.11 -3.17 -12.90
CA ASP A 42 6.67 -3.07 -12.66
C ASP A 42 6.37 -2.08 -11.50
N LEU A 43 5.29 -1.32 -11.60
CA LEU A 43 4.94 -0.27 -10.63
C LEU A 43 4.77 -0.85 -9.22
N PHE A 44 4.15 -2.03 -9.09
CA PHE A 44 3.92 -2.65 -7.79
C PHE A 44 5.20 -3.16 -7.15
N THR A 45 6.13 -3.68 -7.95
CA THR A 45 7.49 -3.99 -7.47
C THR A 45 8.19 -2.71 -7.01
N ALA A 46 8.14 -1.65 -7.82
CA ALA A 46 8.79 -0.38 -7.50
C ALA A 46 8.31 0.22 -6.18
N VAL A 47 6.99 0.29 -5.95
CA VAL A 47 6.43 0.80 -4.68
C VAL A 47 6.64 -0.15 -3.50
N THR A 48 6.75 -1.46 -3.72
CA THR A 48 7.05 -2.42 -2.64
C THR A 48 8.50 -2.29 -2.17
N GLU A 49 9.41 -2.12 -3.12
CA GLU A 49 10.85 -1.95 -2.86
C GLU A 49 11.19 -0.54 -2.37
N GLY A 50 10.32 0.45 -2.63
CA GLY A 50 10.61 1.85 -2.33
C GLY A 50 11.51 2.51 -3.40
N ASN A 51 11.52 1.96 -4.62
CA ASN A 51 12.34 2.43 -5.71
C ASN A 51 11.73 3.70 -6.34
N LEU A 52 12.16 4.87 -5.84
CA LEU A 52 11.67 6.16 -6.29
C LEU A 52 11.94 6.41 -7.78
N GLU A 53 13.10 6.03 -8.30
CA GLU A 53 13.45 6.21 -9.72
C GLU A 53 12.48 5.46 -10.63
N ALA A 54 12.21 4.18 -10.33
CA ALA A 54 11.26 3.39 -11.10
C ALA A 54 9.83 3.96 -10.99
N VAL A 55 9.42 4.50 -9.84
CA VAL A 55 8.13 5.17 -9.70
C VAL A 55 8.08 6.44 -10.54
N GLN A 56 9.16 7.22 -10.59
CA GLN A 56 9.27 8.41 -11.45
C GLN A 56 9.19 8.05 -12.93
N ASP A 57 9.78 6.93 -13.37
CA ASP A 57 9.62 6.42 -14.73
C ASP A 57 8.15 6.14 -15.06
N HIS A 58 7.40 5.52 -14.13
CA HIS A 58 5.96 5.28 -14.31
C HIS A 58 5.14 6.56 -14.39
N ILE A 59 5.47 7.55 -13.55
CA ILE A 59 4.84 8.89 -13.58
C ILE A 59 5.11 9.56 -14.93
N ALA A 60 6.36 9.56 -15.40
CA ALA A 60 6.76 10.15 -16.68
C ALA A 60 6.10 9.46 -17.88
N ALA A 61 5.91 8.14 -17.80
CA ALA A 61 5.21 7.36 -18.81
C ALA A 61 3.68 7.53 -18.80
N GLY A 62 3.11 8.25 -17.83
CA GLY A 62 1.66 8.42 -17.70
C GLY A 62 0.93 7.12 -17.32
N THR A 63 1.58 6.25 -16.56
CA THR A 63 0.95 5.02 -16.03
C THR A 63 -0.22 5.39 -15.12
N ASP A 64 -1.31 4.63 -15.15
CA ASP A 64 -2.39 4.80 -14.17
C ASP A 64 -1.89 4.48 -12.76
N LEU A 65 -1.71 5.50 -11.92
CA LEU A 65 -1.23 5.37 -10.55
C LEU A 65 -2.31 4.86 -9.58
N ASN A 66 -3.54 4.67 -10.04
CA ASN A 66 -4.68 4.17 -9.28
C ASN A 66 -5.02 2.70 -9.59
N GLN A 67 -4.21 2.06 -10.43
CA GLN A 67 -4.36 0.64 -10.74
C GLN A 67 -4.30 -0.20 -9.46
N ARG A 68 -5.00 -1.34 -9.45
CA ARG A 68 -5.05 -2.24 -8.30
C ARG A 68 -4.06 -3.37 -8.48
N ALA A 69 -3.35 -3.74 -7.41
CA ALA A 69 -2.44 -4.87 -7.43
C ALA A 69 -3.18 -6.13 -7.95
N PRO A 70 -2.55 -6.93 -8.83
CA PRO A 70 -3.20 -8.05 -9.50
C PRO A 70 -3.47 -9.24 -8.58
N ASP A 71 -2.97 -9.25 -7.34
CA ASP A 71 -3.17 -10.33 -6.39
C ASP A 71 -4.44 -10.15 -5.53
N ASP A 72 -5.00 -11.30 -5.12
CA ASP A 72 -6.26 -11.40 -4.36
C ASP A 72 -6.17 -10.82 -2.93
N ALA A 73 -5.00 -10.37 -2.47
CA ALA A 73 -4.76 -9.96 -1.09
C ALA A 73 -5.26 -8.55 -0.77
N GLY A 74 -5.46 -7.66 -1.76
CA GLY A 74 -5.81 -6.28 -1.39
C GLY A 74 -6.51 -5.44 -2.45
N LYS A 75 -6.33 -5.75 -3.75
CA LYS A 75 -6.56 -4.73 -4.77
C LYS A 75 -5.98 -3.37 -4.32
N SER A 76 -4.81 -3.37 -3.68
CA SER A 76 -4.21 -2.18 -3.09
C SER A 76 -3.72 -1.25 -4.20
N THR A 77 -3.80 0.05 -3.98
CA THR A 77 -3.21 1.03 -4.90
C THR A 77 -1.70 1.16 -4.64
N PRO A 78 -0.91 1.65 -5.61
CA PRO A 78 0.48 2.01 -5.39
C PRO A 78 0.72 2.86 -4.12
N LEU A 79 -0.16 3.84 -3.87
CA LEU A 79 -0.07 4.71 -2.69
C LEU A 79 -0.34 3.97 -1.37
N MET A 80 -1.25 2.99 -1.34
CA MET A 80 -1.46 2.14 -0.16
C MET A 80 -0.25 1.26 0.16
N ILE A 81 0.44 0.76 -0.87
CA ILE A 81 1.63 -0.07 -0.70
C ILE A 81 2.80 0.78 -0.18
N ALA A 82 3.01 1.96 -0.76
CA ALA A 82 3.98 2.93 -0.23
C ALA A 82 3.67 3.28 1.24
N ALA A 83 2.40 3.47 1.58
CA ALA A 83 1.95 3.68 2.95
C ALA A 83 2.15 2.47 3.87
N THR A 84 2.08 1.24 3.35
CA THR A 84 2.30 0.01 4.13
C THR A 84 3.76 -0.09 4.58
N PHE A 85 4.69 0.19 3.66
CA PHE A 85 6.12 0.07 3.93
C PHE A 85 6.77 1.35 4.46
N GLY A 86 6.03 2.46 4.53
CA GLY A 86 6.54 3.72 5.06
C GLY A 86 7.46 4.46 4.08
N HIS A 87 7.35 4.19 2.78
CA HIS A 87 8.19 4.82 1.76
C HIS A 87 7.74 6.26 1.48
N ALA A 88 8.12 7.19 2.36
CA ALA A 88 7.65 8.56 2.35
C ALA A 88 7.95 9.31 1.03
N GLU A 89 9.12 9.10 0.43
CA GLU A 89 9.50 9.72 -0.84
C GLU A 89 8.65 9.20 -2.01
N VAL A 90 8.43 7.88 -2.07
CA VAL A 90 7.54 7.26 -3.07
C VAL A 90 6.10 7.74 -2.88
N ALA A 91 5.60 7.76 -1.65
CA ALA A 91 4.26 8.27 -1.36
C ALA A 91 4.13 9.74 -1.80
N SER A 92 5.11 10.58 -1.50
CA SER A 92 5.13 11.99 -1.93
C SER A 92 5.12 12.12 -3.45
N ALA A 93 5.93 11.33 -4.17
CA ALA A 93 5.94 11.34 -5.63
C ALA A 93 4.58 10.95 -6.24
N LEU A 94 3.92 9.92 -5.68
CA LEU A 94 2.58 9.50 -6.12
C LEU A 94 1.52 10.57 -5.83
N ILE A 95 1.59 11.22 -4.66
CA ILE A 95 0.71 12.32 -4.25
C ILE A 95 0.88 13.53 -5.18
N ASP A 96 2.12 13.93 -5.47
CA ASP A 96 2.43 15.06 -6.34
C ASP A 96 1.96 14.80 -7.78
N ALA A 97 2.04 13.53 -8.22
CA ALA A 97 1.50 13.04 -9.48
C ALA A 97 -0.02 12.80 -9.48
N LYS A 98 -0.74 13.27 -8.44
CA LYS A 98 -2.21 13.23 -8.34
C LYS A 98 -2.82 11.82 -8.30
N ALA A 99 -2.11 10.86 -7.71
CA ALA A 99 -2.76 9.61 -7.29
C ALA A 99 -3.94 9.91 -6.35
N ASP A 100 -5.02 9.14 -6.47
CA ASP A 100 -6.22 9.34 -5.65
C ASP A 100 -5.94 8.89 -4.21
N LEU A 101 -6.03 9.83 -3.28
CA LEU A 101 -5.70 9.67 -1.86
C LEU A 101 -6.75 8.83 -1.10
N ASN A 102 -7.98 8.78 -1.63
CA ASN A 102 -9.17 8.35 -0.91
C ASN A 102 -9.74 7.02 -1.43
N LEU A 103 -9.07 6.39 -2.39
CA LEU A 103 -9.39 5.02 -2.79
C LEU A 103 -9.30 4.09 -1.59
N VAL A 104 -10.20 3.12 -1.55
CA VAL A 104 -10.24 2.07 -0.53
C VAL A 104 -9.83 0.72 -1.11
N ASN A 105 -9.15 -0.10 -0.33
CA ASN A 105 -8.85 -1.50 -0.70
C ASN A 105 -10.14 -2.33 -0.68
N ALA A 106 -10.19 -3.43 -1.46
CA ALA A 106 -11.43 -4.18 -1.62
C ALA A 106 -11.75 -5.09 -0.43
N GLN A 107 -10.75 -5.42 0.39
CA GLN A 107 -10.80 -6.47 1.41
C GLN A 107 -11.33 -5.87 2.71
N GLN A 108 -10.66 -4.83 3.20
CA GLN A 108 -10.94 -4.17 4.47
C GLN A 108 -11.57 -2.78 4.32
N GLY A 109 -11.49 -2.18 3.13
CA GLY A 109 -11.96 -0.81 2.92
C GLY A 109 -10.97 0.24 3.43
N ASP A 110 -9.69 -0.09 3.60
CA ASP A 110 -8.71 0.88 4.09
C ASP A 110 -8.22 1.81 2.99
N THR A 111 -7.99 3.08 3.35
CA THR A 111 -7.28 4.08 2.54
C THR A 111 -5.77 4.05 2.84
N ALA A 112 -4.97 4.75 2.03
CA ALA A 112 -3.55 4.94 2.32
C ALA A 112 -3.32 5.62 3.69
N LEU A 113 -4.19 6.56 4.08
CA LEU A 113 -4.10 7.25 5.37
C LEU A 113 -4.37 6.31 6.54
N LEU A 114 -5.39 5.45 6.43
CA LEU A 114 -5.71 4.42 7.43
C LEU A 114 -4.52 3.48 7.65
N VAL A 115 -3.92 2.99 6.56
CA VAL A 115 -2.76 2.07 6.61
C VAL A 115 -1.53 2.76 7.21
N ALA A 116 -1.20 3.98 6.75
CA ALA A 116 -0.06 4.73 7.27
C ALA A 116 -0.21 5.07 8.75
N ALA A 117 -1.41 5.43 9.20
CA ALA A 117 -1.72 5.68 10.59
C ALA A 117 -1.60 4.41 11.44
N PHE A 118 -2.22 3.31 10.99
CA PHE A 118 -2.15 2.03 11.69
C PHE A 118 -0.71 1.50 11.81
N LEU A 119 0.15 1.68 10.81
CA LEU A 119 1.56 1.28 10.88
C LEU A 119 2.48 2.39 11.42
N CYS A 120 1.90 3.49 11.90
CA CYS A 120 2.56 4.62 12.54
C CYS A 120 3.68 5.29 11.71
N HIS A 121 3.52 5.34 10.38
CA HIS A 121 4.44 6.00 9.44
C HIS A 121 4.18 7.50 9.35
N THR A 122 4.73 8.25 10.31
CA THR A 122 4.48 9.69 10.52
C THR A 122 4.65 10.54 9.26
N GLU A 123 5.72 10.32 8.50
CA GLU A 123 6.06 11.11 7.32
C GLU A 123 5.04 10.91 6.21
N VAL A 124 4.57 9.67 6.01
CA VAL A 124 3.50 9.35 5.04
C VAL A 124 2.17 9.97 5.49
N VAL A 125 1.83 9.88 6.79
CA VAL A 125 0.63 10.51 7.35
C VAL A 125 0.66 12.02 7.09
N GLN A 126 1.79 12.68 7.39
CA GLN A 126 1.95 14.13 7.14
C GLN A 126 1.78 14.48 5.66
N ALA A 127 2.40 13.73 4.76
CA ALA A 127 2.28 13.95 3.32
C ALA A 127 0.82 13.84 2.84
N LEU A 128 0.12 12.78 3.25
CA LEU A 128 -1.28 12.56 2.92
C LEU A 128 -2.20 13.66 3.47
N LEU A 129 -2.01 14.07 4.73
CA LEU A 129 -2.80 15.13 5.36
C LEU A 129 -2.56 16.49 4.70
N LYS A 130 -1.30 16.81 4.39
CA LYS A 130 -0.94 18.05 3.67
C LYS A 130 -1.56 18.09 2.28
N ALA A 131 -1.71 16.94 1.63
CA ALA A 131 -2.35 16.80 0.32
C ALA A 131 -3.89 16.75 0.37
N GLY A 132 -4.49 16.77 1.56
CA GLY A 132 -5.94 16.80 1.73
C GLY A 132 -6.62 15.42 1.70
N ALA A 133 -5.92 14.36 2.10
CA ALA A 133 -6.54 13.05 2.31
C ALA A 133 -7.69 13.16 3.33
N ASP A 134 -8.81 12.50 3.04
CA ASP A 134 -10.02 12.57 3.88
C ASP A 134 -9.85 11.70 5.13
N LYS A 135 -9.73 12.36 6.28
CA LYS A 135 -9.58 11.68 7.59
C LYS A 135 -10.87 10.99 8.04
N SER A 136 -12.02 11.34 7.47
CA SER A 136 -13.34 10.86 7.88
C SER A 136 -13.75 9.52 7.28
N ILE A 137 -13.02 9.04 6.26
CA ILE A 137 -13.29 7.74 5.63
C ILE A 137 -13.13 6.62 6.66
N ARG A 138 -14.13 5.76 6.71
CA ARG A 138 -14.17 4.58 7.57
C ARG A 138 -14.02 3.33 6.75
N ASN A 139 -13.22 2.40 7.24
CA ASN A 139 -13.09 1.08 6.65
C ASN A 139 -14.33 0.21 6.98
N LYS A 140 -14.32 -1.05 6.54
CA LYS A 140 -15.45 -1.97 6.73
C LYS A 140 -15.73 -2.37 8.18
N THR A 141 -14.76 -2.18 9.09
CA THR A 141 -14.98 -2.37 10.53
C THR A 141 -15.52 -1.11 11.20
N GLY A 142 -15.69 -0.03 10.45
CA GLY A 142 -16.16 1.26 10.94
C GLY A 142 -15.05 2.14 11.50
N ALA A 143 -13.77 1.75 11.40
CA ALA A 143 -12.65 2.54 11.91
C ALA A 143 -12.19 3.60 10.91
N SER A 144 -12.00 4.83 11.39
CA SER A 144 -11.29 5.91 10.69
C SER A 144 -9.78 5.84 10.97
N ALA A 145 -8.97 6.66 10.28
CA ALA A 145 -7.54 6.73 10.54
C ALA A 145 -7.22 7.11 12.01
N TYR A 146 -8.03 7.98 12.63
CA TYR A 146 -7.87 8.32 14.05
C TYR A 146 -8.14 7.10 14.95
N ASP A 147 -9.19 6.34 14.65
CA ASP A 147 -9.60 5.20 15.47
C ASP A 147 -8.52 4.12 15.52
N THR A 148 -7.68 3.98 14.48
CA THR A 148 -6.57 2.99 14.46
C THR A 148 -5.41 3.34 15.38
N VAL A 149 -5.32 4.60 15.84
CA VAL A 149 -4.23 5.11 16.69
C VAL A 149 -4.70 5.68 18.03
N ALA A 150 -6.01 5.68 18.31
CA ALA A 150 -6.57 6.27 19.53
C ALA A 150 -6.19 5.49 20.82
N GLY A 151 -6.08 4.15 20.73
CA GLY A 151 -5.66 3.30 21.86
C GLY A 151 -4.16 3.29 22.10
N SER A 152 -3.73 2.90 23.31
CA SER A 152 -2.31 2.83 23.68
C SER A 152 -1.58 1.76 22.89
N PHE A 153 -0.24 1.87 22.78
CA PHE A 153 0.55 0.85 22.09
C PHE A 153 0.43 -0.51 22.79
N GLU A 154 0.37 -0.53 24.12
CA GLU A 154 0.25 -1.74 24.93
C GLU A 154 -1.04 -2.51 24.64
N GLU A 155 -2.15 -1.80 24.43
CA GLU A 155 -3.45 -2.41 24.09
C GLU A 155 -3.42 -3.12 22.73
N VAL A 156 -2.71 -2.55 21.76
CA VAL A 156 -2.64 -3.08 20.39
C VAL A 156 -1.36 -3.86 20.09
N LYS A 157 -0.44 -3.98 21.05
CA LYS A 157 0.87 -4.60 20.86
C LYS A 157 0.76 -6.02 20.29
N GLY A 158 -0.19 -6.81 20.80
CA GLY A 158 -0.43 -8.17 20.32
C GLY A 158 -0.83 -8.24 18.85
N ILE A 159 -1.50 -7.21 18.32
CA ILE A 159 -1.84 -7.11 16.89
C ILE A 159 -0.58 -6.89 16.06
N TYR A 160 0.32 -6.00 16.50
CA TYR A 160 1.59 -5.79 15.82
C TYR A 160 2.52 -7.00 15.92
N GLU A 161 2.56 -7.69 17.05
CA GLU A 161 3.37 -8.92 17.19
C GLU A 161 2.89 -10.02 16.23
N LEU A 162 1.56 -10.20 16.10
CA LEU A 162 0.97 -11.11 15.13
C LEU A 162 1.32 -10.70 13.69
N LEU A 163 1.12 -9.42 13.35
CA LEU A 163 1.38 -8.90 12.02
C LEU A 163 2.87 -8.99 11.66
N ASP A 164 3.75 -8.67 12.60
CA ASP A 164 5.19 -8.75 12.43
C ASP A 164 5.66 -10.19 12.17
N GLY A 165 5.15 -11.15 12.95
CA GLY A 165 5.48 -12.57 12.80
C GLY A 165 4.95 -13.20 11.51
N VAL A 166 3.75 -12.82 11.08
CA VAL A 166 3.09 -13.42 9.91
C VAL A 166 3.53 -12.77 8.60
N LEU A 167 3.78 -11.45 8.61
CA LEU A 167 4.01 -10.69 7.38
C LEU A 167 5.41 -10.08 7.30
N PHE A 168 5.80 -9.25 8.27
CA PHE A 168 6.96 -8.37 8.12
C PHE A 168 8.31 -9.08 8.31
N LYS A 169 8.43 -9.97 9.31
CA LYS A 169 9.63 -10.81 9.50
C LYS A 169 9.91 -11.75 8.33
N PRO A 170 8.92 -12.52 7.80
CA PRO A 170 9.13 -13.33 6.61
C PRO A 170 9.57 -12.54 5.37
N LEU A 171 9.13 -11.28 5.26
CA LEU A 171 9.55 -10.37 4.19
C LEU A 171 10.92 -9.71 4.44
N GLY A 172 11.59 -10.01 5.56
CA GLY A 172 12.88 -9.42 5.92
C GLY A 172 12.81 -7.95 6.35
N LYS A 173 11.63 -7.44 6.69
CA LYS A 173 11.38 -6.04 7.07
C LYS A 173 10.63 -5.94 8.40
N PRO A 174 11.20 -6.40 9.53
CA PRO A 174 10.48 -6.47 10.81
C PRO A 174 9.96 -5.10 11.26
N LEU A 175 8.84 -5.10 11.98
CA LEU A 175 8.27 -3.88 12.55
C LEU A 175 9.17 -3.30 13.65
N ASP A 176 9.34 -1.98 13.62
CA ASP A 176 9.99 -1.22 14.68
C ASP A 176 8.97 -0.82 15.75
N TYR A 177 8.89 -1.62 16.82
CA TYR A 177 7.97 -1.39 17.93
C TYR A 177 8.25 -0.10 18.71
N ASN A 178 9.52 0.29 18.87
CA ASN A 178 9.88 1.51 19.59
C ASN A 178 9.38 2.72 18.82
N ARG A 179 9.63 2.75 17.50
CA ARG A 179 9.09 3.79 16.62
C ARG A 179 7.57 3.82 16.68
N ILE A 180 6.90 2.68 16.56
CA ILE A 180 5.42 2.61 16.62
C ILE A 180 4.91 3.18 17.94
N GLN A 181 5.49 2.79 19.07
CA GLN A 181 5.13 3.29 20.39
C GLN A 181 5.33 4.81 20.51
N ASP A 182 6.45 5.32 20.02
CA ASP A 182 6.83 6.73 20.12
C ASP A 182 6.04 7.65 19.17
N THR A 183 5.64 7.17 18.00
CA THR A 183 4.97 7.99 16.97
C THR A 183 3.45 7.90 17.02
N ARG A 184 2.88 6.79 17.51
CA ARG A 184 1.42 6.59 17.63
C ARG A 184 0.67 7.78 18.28
N PRO A 185 1.07 8.30 19.46
CA PRO A 185 0.37 9.45 20.06
C PRO A 185 0.50 10.74 19.23
N LYS A 186 1.63 10.92 18.53
CA LYS A 186 1.85 12.09 17.66
C LYS A 186 0.92 12.04 16.45
N ILE A 187 0.75 10.86 15.86
CA ILE A 187 -0.16 10.63 14.74
C ILE A 187 -1.61 10.81 15.18
N ALA A 188 -1.98 10.33 16.38
CA ALA A 188 -3.31 10.56 16.94
C ALA A 188 -3.63 12.06 17.03
N LEU A 189 -2.68 12.91 17.44
CA LEU A 189 -2.85 14.36 17.47
C LEU A 189 -3.01 14.98 16.07
N MET A 190 -2.36 14.45 15.05
CA MET A 190 -2.50 14.93 13.65
C MET A 190 -3.88 14.60 13.05
N LEU A 191 -4.50 13.54 13.55
CA LEU A 191 -5.76 12.98 13.03
C LEU A 191 -7.01 13.47 13.76
N GLN A 192 -6.86 14.12 14.91
CA GLN A 192 -7.92 14.92 15.56
C GLN A 192 -8.42 16.04 14.63
#